data_AF-A0A934K3W7-F1
#
_entry.id   AF-A0A934K3W7-F1
#
_cell.length_a   1.000
_cell.length_b   1.000
_cell.length_c   1.000
_cell.angle_alpha   90.00
_cell.angle_beta   90.00
_cell.angle_gamma   90.00
#
_symmetry.space_group_name_H-M   'P 1'
#
loop_
_entity.id
_entity.type
_entity.pdbx_description
1 polymer ?
#
loop_
_entity_poly.entity_id
_entity_poly.type
_entity_poly.pdbx_seq_one_letter_code
_entity_poly.pdbx_strand_id
1 'polypeptide(L)'
;MRELGEQVQVRAGPHGVRHAAITALLDLSHGDVRAAARFSRHADIRTLIVYDDNRQDLGGKMARLVAAASERSVSDLVTVVWCRSQGQP
;
A
#
# COMPACT_ATOMS: atom_id res chain seq x y z
N MET A 1 12.27 7.44 27.50
CA MET A 1 11.75 7.35 26.11
C MET A 1 11.13 8.65 25.62
N ARG A 2 10.26 9.34 26.37
CA ARG A 2 9.74 10.68 25.96
C ARG A 2 10.85 11.73 25.82
N GLU A 3 11.81 11.71 26.73
CA GLU A 3 12.96 12.63 26.80
C GLU A 3 13.88 12.58 25.56
N LEU A 4 14.15 11.38 25.04
CA LEU A 4 14.94 11.23 23.80
C LEU A 4 14.15 11.68 22.56
N GLY A 5 12.83 11.46 22.53
CA GLY A 5 11.97 11.92 21.43
C GLY A 5 11.87 13.45 21.35
N GLU A 6 11.89 14.15 22.49
CA GLU A 6 11.93 15.62 22.54
C GLU A 6 13.25 16.19 22.02
N GLN A 7 14.39 15.53 22.28
CA GLN A 7 15.71 15.95 21.80
C GLN A 7 15.85 15.88 20.27
N VAL A 8 15.14 14.97 19.61
CA VAL A 8 15.10 14.86 18.13
C VAL A 8 13.83 15.48 17.52
N GLN A 9 13.00 16.17 18.31
CA GLN A 9 11.70 16.72 17.89
C GLN A 9 10.75 15.68 17.23
N VAL A 10 10.94 14.38 17.52
CA VAL A 10 10.08 13.31 17.01
C VAL A 10 9.11 12.88 18.11
N ARG A 11 7.82 13.16 17.94
CA ARG A 11 6.75 12.58 18.76
C ARG A 11 6.53 11.11 18.37
N ALA A 12 7.48 10.24 18.70
CA ALA A 12 7.32 8.79 18.58
C ALA A 12 7.23 8.17 19.97
N GLY A 13 6.06 7.64 20.31
CA GLY A 13 5.93 6.75 21.46
C GLY A 13 6.68 5.43 21.22
N PRO A 14 6.89 4.60 22.26
CA PRO A 14 7.59 3.32 22.14
C PRO A 14 7.05 2.42 21.02
N HIS A 15 5.74 2.48 20.78
CA HIS A 15 5.09 1.74 19.70
C HIS A 15 5.42 2.30 18.31
N GLY A 16 5.50 3.63 18.17
CA GLY A 16 5.87 4.29 16.91
C GLY A 16 7.31 4.01 16.50
N VAL A 17 8.24 4.00 17.46
CA VAL A 17 9.64 3.63 17.20
C VAL A 17 9.74 2.18 16.72
N ARG A 18 8.99 1.26 17.34
CA ARG A 18 8.92 -0.14 16.90
C ARG A 18 8.39 -0.27 15.48
N HIS A 19 7.31 0.44 15.12
CA HIS A 19 6.78 0.44 13.76
C HIS A 19 7.80 0.95 12.76
N ALA A 20 8.42 2.10 13.04
CA ALA A 20 9.44 2.68 12.17
C ALA A 20 10.63 1.72 11.93
N ALA A 21 11.09 1.02 12.97
CA ALA A 21 12.17 0.05 12.86
C ALA A 21 11.79 -1.16 11.98
N ILE A 22 10.55 -1.65 12.07
CA ILE A 22 10.06 -2.77 11.26
C ILE A 22 9.93 -2.34 9.80
N THR A 23 9.36 -1.17 9.53
CA THR A 23 9.24 -0.61 8.17
C THR A 23 10.61 -0.40 7.54
N ALA A 24 11.56 0.21 8.26
CA ALA A 24 12.93 0.40 7.77
C ALA A 24 13.64 -0.92 7.43
N LEU A 25 13.44 -1.96 8.26
CA LEU A 25 13.98 -3.30 7.97
C LEU A 25 13.37 -3.89 6.68
N LEU A 26 12.06 -3.75 6.47
CA LEU A 26 11.39 -4.23 5.26
C LEU A 26 11.90 -3.50 4.01
N ASP A 27 12.14 -2.19 4.11
CA ASP A 27 12.70 -1.40 3.01
C ASP A 27 14.11 -1.84 2.65
N LEU A 28 14.99 -2.01 3.66
CA LEU A 28 16.38 -2.43 3.46
C LEU A 28 16.53 -3.88 2.99
N SER A 29 15.55 -4.73 3.30
CA SER A 29 15.55 -6.15 2.91
C SER A 29 14.73 -6.45 1.67
N HIS A 30 14.19 -5.42 1.00
CA HIS A 30 13.28 -5.57 -0.14
C HIS A 30 12.05 -6.46 0.15
N GLY A 31 11.53 -6.42 1.38
CA GLY A 31 10.32 -7.14 1.77
C GLY A 31 10.54 -8.54 2.33
N ASP A 32 11.69 -8.82 2.97
CA ASP A 32 11.87 -10.07 3.70
C ASP A 32 11.05 -10.09 5.00
N VAL A 33 9.78 -10.48 4.85
CA VAL A 33 8.82 -10.62 5.95
C VAL A 33 9.23 -11.67 6.99
N ARG A 34 10.06 -12.67 6.63
CA ARG A 34 10.55 -13.68 7.59
C ARG A 34 11.63 -13.08 8.49
N ALA A 35 12.56 -12.32 7.92
CA ALA A 35 13.55 -11.57 8.69
C ALA A 35 12.87 -10.55 9.61
N ALA A 36 11.89 -9.81 9.10
CA ALA A 36 11.10 -8.86 9.88
C ALA A 36 10.30 -9.54 11.02
N ALA A 37 9.77 -10.74 10.81
CA ALA A 37 9.10 -11.52 11.86
C ALA A 37 10.06 -11.91 12.99
N ARG A 38 11.26 -12.37 12.65
CA ARG A 38 12.28 -12.74 13.64
C ARG A 38 12.80 -11.53 14.41
N PHE A 39 13.06 -10.41 13.72
CA PHE A 39 13.49 -9.16 14.33
C PHE A 39 12.44 -8.60 15.30
N SER A 40 11.19 -8.54 14.86
CA SER A 40 10.11 -7.94 15.63
C SER A 40 9.46 -8.88 16.65
N ARG A 41 9.81 -10.18 16.63
CA ARG A 41 9.18 -11.23 17.43
C ARG A 41 7.65 -11.27 17.30
N HIS A 42 7.14 -10.98 16.11
CA HIS A 42 5.70 -11.14 15.84
C HIS A 42 5.35 -12.63 15.82
N ALA A 43 4.34 -13.00 16.60
CA ALA A 43 3.77 -14.34 16.57
C ALA A 43 2.99 -14.61 15.27
N ASP A 44 2.40 -13.55 14.71
CA ASP A 44 1.62 -13.62 13.48
C ASP A 44 2.29 -12.81 12.36
N ILE A 45 2.59 -13.49 11.26
CA ILE A 45 3.21 -12.90 10.07
C ILE A 45 2.20 -12.03 9.29
N ARG A 46 0.89 -12.27 9.41
CA ARG A 46 -0.14 -11.53 8.69
C ARG A 46 -0.08 -10.03 8.96
N THR A 47 0.26 -9.63 10.19
CA THR A 47 0.47 -8.23 10.56
C THR A 47 1.61 -7.59 9.76
N LEU A 48 2.67 -8.33 9.47
CA LEU A 48 3.82 -7.83 8.70
C LEU A 48 3.52 -7.74 7.21
N ILE A 49 2.64 -8.60 6.70
CA ILE A 49 2.16 -8.51 5.32
C ILE A 49 1.41 -7.19 5.10
N VAL A 50 0.63 -6.74 6.08
CA VAL A 50 -0.03 -5.42 6.01
C VAL A 50 1.00 -4.29 5.99
N TYR A 51 2.09 -4.38 6.75
CA TYR A 51 3.17 -3.38 6.67
C TYR A 51 3.91 -3.41 5.34
N ASP A 52 4.13 -4.59 4.76
CA ASP A 52 4.76 -4.74 3.45
C ASP A 52 3.88 -4.23 2.31
N ASP A 53 2.56 -4.41 2.39
CA ASP A 53 1.60 -3.84 1.45
C ASP A 53 1.54 -2.31 1.59
N ASN A 54 1.38 -1.80 2.83
CA ASN A 54 1.26 -0.37 3.09
C ASN A 54 2.49 0.43 2.62
N ARG A 55 3.70 -0.13 2.68
CA ARG A 55 4.90 0.55 2.14
C ARG A 55 4.92 0.61 0.60
N GLN A 56 4.30 -0.36 -0.07
CA GLN A 56 4.29 -0.46 -1.54
C GLN A 56 2.99 0.08 -2.18
N ASP A 57 1.96 0.33 -1.38
CA ASP A 57 0.60 0.65 -1.84
C ASP A 57 0.11 -0.32 -2.94
N LEU A 58 0.28 -1.63 -2.75
CA LEU A 58 -0.14 -2.59 -3.78
C LEU A 58 -1.66 -2.58 -3.91
N GLY A 59 -2.39 -2.50 -2.79
CA GLY A 59 -3.83 -2.30 -2.78
C GLY A 59 -4.29 -1.11 -3.62
N GLY A 60 -3.71 0.08 -3.43
CA GLY A 60 -4.05 1.26 -4.22
C GLY A 60 -3.66 1.13 -5.69
N LYS A 61 -2.52 0.49 -6.00
CA LYS A 61 -2.12 0.19 -7.39
C LYS A 61 -3.14 -0.71 -8.08
N MET A 62 -3.63 -1.76 -7.42
CA MET A 62 -4.63 -2.66 -7.98
C MET A 62 -5.99 -1.97 -8.14
N ALA A 63 -6.40 -1.16 -7.16
CA ALA A 63 -7.64 -0.37 -7.27
C ALA A 63 -7.63 0.55 -8.50
N ARG A 64 -6.52 1.24 -8.75
CA ARG A 64 -6.34 2.09 -9.94
C ARG A 64 -6.40 1.27 -11.24
N LEU A 65 -5.81 0.08 -11.26
CA LEU A 65 -5.85 -0.80 -12.41
C LEU A 65 -7.28 -1.25 -12.74
N VAL A 66 -8.06 -1.64 -11.72
CA VAL A 66 -9.46 -2.02 -11.88
C VAL A 66 -10.31 -0.84 -12.35
N ALA A 67 -10.11 0.35 -11.78
CA ALA A 67 -10.81 1.57 -12.21
C ALA A 67 -10.55 1.85 -13.70
N ALA A 68 -9.28 1.86 -14.12
CA ALA A 68 -8.91 2.10 -15.51
C ALA A 68 -9.51 1.05 -16.47
N ALA A 69 -9.63 -0.21 -16.05
CA ALA A 69 -10.27 -1.24 -16.84
C ALA A 69 -11.78 -1.02 -16.99
N SER A 70 -12.44 -0.57 -15.92
CA SER A 70 -13.88 -0.26 -15.96
C SER A 70 -14.20 0.95 -16.85
N GLU A 71 -13.36 1.99 -16.83
CA GLU A 71 -13.53 3.19 -17.67
C GLU A 71 -13.44 2.89 -19.17
N ARG A 72 -12.51 2.00 -19.58
CA ARG A 72 -12.41 1.55 -20.97
C ARG A 72 -13.67 0.83 -21.45
N SER A 73 -14.19 -0.09 -20.63
CA SER A 73 -15.43 -0.82 -20.94
C SER A 73 -16.63 0.11 -21.09
N VAL A 74 -16.74 1.12 -20.21
CA VAL A 74 -17.78 2.15 -20.31
C VAL A 74 -17.62 3.00 -21.57
N SER A 75 -16.40 3.42 -21.91
CA SER A 75 -16.12 4.19 -23.13
C SER A 75 -16.46 3.41 -24.41
N ASP A 76 -16.16 2.13 -24.45
CA ASP A 76 -16.47 1.25 -25.58
C ASP A 76 -17.99 1.09 -25.74
N LEU A 77 -18.71 0.89 -24.64
CA LEU A 77 -20.17 0.84 -24.64
C LEU A 77 -20.80 2.16 -25.11
N VAL A 78 -20.31 3.30 -24.61
CA VAL A 78 -20.77 4.63 -25.03
C VAL A 78 -20.50 4.87 -26.51
N THR A 79 -19.35 4.44 -27.03
CA THR A 79 -19.00 4.57 -28.45
C THR A 79 -19.93 3.73 -29.33
N VAL A 80 -20.22 2.49 -28.92
CA VAL A 80 -21.16 1.61 -29.65
C VAL A 80 -22.57 2.19 -29.66
N VAL A 81 -23.04 2.71 -28.52
CA VAL A 81 -24.36 3.32 -28.41
C VAL A 81 -24.45 4.60 -29.23
N TRP A 82 -23.44 5.46 -29.17
CA TRP A 82 -23.38 6.70 -29.95
C TRP A 82 -23.32 6.45 -31.46
N CYS A 83 -22.50 5.47 -31.90
CA CYS A 83 -22.42 5.06 -33.30
C CYS A 83 -23.76 4.51 -33.84
N ARG A 84 -24.50 3.73 -33.01
CA ARG A 84 -25.85 3.26 -33.36
C ARG A 84 -26.90 4.36 -33.40
N SER A 85 -26.73 5.42 -32.61
CA SER A 85 -27.69 6.54 -32.54
C SER A 85 -27.51 7.57 -33.67
N GLN A 86 -26.34 7.64 -34.29
CA GLN A 86 -26.00 8.65 -35.30
C GLN A 86 -26.33 8.25 -36.75
N GLY A 87 -26.93 7.07 -36.99
CA GLY A 87 -27.43 6.68 -38.32
C GLY A 87 -26.47 7.04 -39.46
N GLN A 88 -25.33 6.36 -39.54
CA GLN A 88 -24.47 6.46 -40.72
C GLN A 88 -25.30 6.05 -41.97
N PRO A 89 -25.21 6.78 -43.10
CA PRO A 89 -26.02 6.55 -44.29
C PRO A 89 -25.78 5.18 -44.95
#